data_AF-A0A172W5D5-F1
#
_entry.id   AF-A0A172W5D5-F1
#
_cell.length_a   1.000
_cell.length_b   1.000
_cell.length_c   1.000
_cell.angle_alpha   90.00
_cell.angle_beta   90.00
_cell.angle_gamma   90.00
#
_symmetry.space_group_name_H-M   'P 1'
#
loop_
_entity.id
_entity.type
_entity.pdbx_description
1 polymer ?
#
loop_
_entity_poly.entity_id
_entity_poly.type
_entity_poly.pdbx_seq_one_letter_code
_entity_poly.pdbx_strand_id
1 'polypeptide(L)'
;LDIQQAASYDERFQVQMVLRQSQRQLPGGAPATGDGVAVAASARFPVEVRVAVAPALASAYRADAWRHYAPFILLAALLAGYLAHLFCRRRLSLVGDMYRAMRAREFHMVYQPIIHLDTGECRGVEALVRWQRPDRSQVRPDIFIPLAEDNGMIGDL
;
A
#
# COMPACT_ATOMS: atom_id res chain seq x y z
N LEU A 1 51.28 21.09 -0.79
CA LEU A 1 50.18 20.67 -1.67
C LEU A 1 49.47 19.53 -0.97
N ASP A 2 48.35 19.84 -0.32
CA ASP A 2 47.63 18.92 0.54
C ASP A 2 46.85 17.92 -0.31
N ILE A 3 47.30 16.67 -0.32
CA ILE A 3 46.73 15.57 -1.13
C ILE A 3 45.27 15.31 -0.71
N GLN A 4 44.91 15.61 0.55
CA GLN A 4 43.54 15.45 1.04
C GLN A 4 42.61 16.54 0.48
N GLN A 5 43.08 17.78 0.34
CA GLN A 5 42.33 18.85 -0.33
C GLN A 5 42.17 18.60 -1.83
N ALA A 6 43.19 18.07 -2.50
CA ALA A 6 43.11 17.73 -3.92
C ALA A 6 42.18 16.52 -4.20
N ALA A 7 42.06 15.59 -3.24
CA ALA A 7 41.18 14.43 -3.33
C ALA A 7 39.72 14.74 -2.98
N SER A 8 39.46 15.84 -2.28
CA SER A 8 38.13 16.41 -2.10
C SER A 8 37.66 17.04 -3.43
N TYR A 9 37.26 16.19 -4.37
CA TYR A 9 36.81 16.62 -5.70
C TYR A 9 35.55 17.48 -5.56
N ASP A 10 35.71 18.79 -5.74
CA ASP A 10 34.62 19.76 -5.87
C ASP A 10 33.64 19.76 -4.67
N GLU A 11 34.15 19.54 -3.45
CA GLU A 11 33.40 19.46 -2.18
C GLU A 11 32.32 18.35 -2.10
N ARG A 12 32.22 17.46 -3.09
CA ARG A 12 31.20 16.40 -3.13
C ARG A 12 31.52 15.22 -2.21
N PHE A 13 32.80 15.01 -1.93
CA PHE A 13 33.30 13.89 -1.13
C PHE A 13 34.26 14.39 -0.06
N GLN A 14 34.10 13.90 1.17
CA GLN A 14 35.07 14.11 2.24
C GLN A 14 36.03 12.92 2.29
N VAL A 15 37.31 13.20 2.10
CA VAL A 15 38.37 12.19 2.10
C VAL A 15 39.24 12.36 3.34
N GLN A 16 39.31 11.31 4.15
CA GLN A 16 40.12 11.26 5.36
C GLN A 16 41.13 10.12 5.26
N MET A 17 42.43 10.42 5.40
CA MET A 17 43.45 9.38 5.50
C MET A 17 43.86 9.15 6.95
N VAL A 18 43.90 7.89 7.36
CA VAL A 18 44.20 7.46 8.72
C VAL A 18 45.32 6.42 8.67
N LEU A 19 46.30 6.53 9.57
CA LEU A 19 47.33 5.50 9.73
C LEU A 19 46.74 4.28 10.45
N ARG A 20 46.83 3.10 9.84
CA ARG A 20 46.21 1.86 10.33
C ARG A 20 46.65 1.47 11.75
N GLN A 21 47.89 1.76 12.12
CA GLN A 21 48.48 1.30 13.38
C GLN A 21 48.23 2.21 14.58
N SER A 22 47.94 3.50 14.36
CA SER A 22 47.84 4.49 15.44
C SER A 22 46.49 5.20 15.49
N GLN A 23 45.60 4.94 14.53
CA GLN A 23 44.40 5.74 14.25
C GLN A 23 44.65 7.25 14.20
N ARG A 24 45.93 7.65 14.05
CA ARG A 24 46.31 9.05 14.04
C ARG A 24 45.96 9.62 12.67
N GLN A 25 45.08 10.62 12.69
CA GLN A 25 44.68 11.33 11.50
C GLN A 25 45.87 12.12 10.94
N LEU A 26 46.11 11.98 9.65
CA LEU A 26 47.07 12.82 8.96
C LEU A 26 46.49 14.25 8.86
N PRO A 27 47.28 15.30 9.13
CA PRO A 27 46.80 16.68 9.08
C PRO A 27 46.38 17.06 7.65
N GLY A 28 45.22 17.71 7.50
CA GLY A 28 44.75 18.25 6.21
C GLY A 28 43.27 18.02 5.85
N GLY A 29 42.59 17.07 6.50
CA GLY A 29 41.27 16.60 6.05
C GLY A 29 40.20 16.62 7.13
N ALA A 30 38.95 16.93 6.75
CA ALA A 30 37.78 16.83 7.61
C ALA A 30 37.45 15.36 7.92
N PRO A 31 36.92 15.04 9.12
CA PRO A 31 36.53 13.68 9.46
C PRO A 31 35.38 13.21 8.57
N ALA A 32 35.59 12.12 7.82
CA ALA A 32 34.57 11.53 6.96
C ALA A 32 33.47 10.91 7.84
N THR A 33 32.39 11.66 8.03
CA THR A 33 31.31 11.33 8.99
C THR A 33 29.97 11.22 8.26
N GLY A 34 29.32 10.07 8.31
CA GLY A 34 27.99 9.85 7.70
C GLY A 34 27.70 8.39 7.37
N ASP A 35 26.44 8.07 7.03
CA ASP A 35 26.07 6.75 6.52
C ASP A 35 26.65 6.55 5.11
N GLY A 36 27.33 5.42 4.89
CA GLY A 36 27.95 5.09 3.59
C GLY A 36 29.41 5.50 3.43
N VAL A 37 30.20 5.49 4.51
CA VAL A 37 31.66 5.67 4.41
C VAL A 37 32.30 4.47 3.69
N ALA A 38 32.86 4.70 2.52
CA ALA A 38 33.69 3.72 1.83
C ALA A 38 35.11 3.76 2.39
N VAL A 39 35.65 2.61 2.77
CA VAL A 39 37.02 2.49 3.31
C VAL A 39 37.88 1.69 2.33
N ALA A 40 38.97 2.28 1.88
CA ALA A 40 39.98 1.63 1.04
C ALA A 40 41.32 1.62 1.76
N ALA A 41 41.95 0.45 1.90
CA ALA A 41 43.25 0.30 2.55
C ALA A 41 44.35 0.03 1.53
N SER A 42 45.53 0.62 1.71
CA SER A 42 46.69 0.30 0.87
C SER A 42 47.31 -1.05 1.28
N ALA A 43 47.63 -1.89 0.30
CA ALA A 43 48.33 -3.15 0.53
C ALA A 43 49.84 -2.96 0.78
N ARG A 44 50.39 -1.80 0.42
CA ARG A 44 51.84 -1.53 0.42
C ARG A 44 52.29 -0.53 1.48
N PHE A 45 51.37 0.29 1.98
CA PHE A 45 51.62 1.31 3.00
C PHE A 45 50.59 1.19 4.14
N PRO A 46 50.94 1.53 5.39
CA PRO A 46 50.03 1.41 6.55
C PRO A 46 48.99 2.54 6.61
N VAL A 47 48.32 2.84 5.49
CA VAL A 47 47.36 3.94 5.33
C VAL A 47 46.00 3.41 4.90
N GLU A 48 44.94 3.92 5.54
CA GLU A 48 43.54 3.71 5.19
C GLU A 48 42.92 5.04 4.73
N VAL A 49 42.17 5.01 3.64
CA VAL A 49 41.46 6.14 3.08
C VAL A 49 39.97 5.91 3.30
N ARG A 50 39.32 6.86 3.99
CA ARG A 50 37.87 6.90 4.21
C ARG A 50 37.28 7.96 3.32
N VAL A 51 36.27 7.60 2.53
CA VAL A 51 35.54 8.51 1.65
C VAL A 51 34.07 8.50 2.05
N ALA A 52 33.56 9.67 2.44
CA ALA A 52 32.13 9.86 2.71
C ALA A 52 31.54 10.86 1.72
N VAL A 53 30.26 10.68 1.38
CA VAL A 53 29.51 11.72 0.63
C VAL A 53 29.36 12.93 1.53
N ALA A 54 29.59 14.13 0.99
CA ALA A 54 29.41 15.35 1.75
C ALA A 54 27.95 15.44 2.27
N PRO A 55 27.72 15.72 3.56
CA PRO A 55 26.38 15.74 4.13
C PRO A 55 25.45 16.76 3.47
N ALA A 56 26.00 17.83 2.88
CA ALA A 56 25.27 18.82 2.09
C ALA A 56 24.72 18.26 0.76
N LEU A 57 25.46 17.37 0.10
CA LEU A 57 25.00 16.71 -1.13
C LEU A 57 23.94 15.64 -0.82
N ALA A 58 24.12 14.92 0.30
CA ALA A 58 23.16 13.92 0.77
C ALA A 58 21.82 14.55 1.18
N SER A 59 21.83 15.70 1.85
CA SER A 59 20.60 16.43 2.21
C SER A 59 19.92 17.07 0.99
N ALA A 60 20.69 17.59 0.03
CA ALA A 60 20.17 18.11 -1.23
C ALA A 60 19.46 17.04 -2.07
N TYR A 61 20.06 15.85 -2.19
CA TYR A 61 19.46 14.73 -2.93
C TYR A 61 18.18 14.22 -2.28
N ARG A 62 18.15 14.12 -0.94
CA ARG A 62 16.93 13.75 -0.19
C ARG A 62 15.82 14.78 -0.34
N ALA A 63 16.15 16.07 -0.31
CA ALA A 63 15.18 17.15 -0.47
C ALA A 63 14.58 17.17 -1.89
N ASP A 64 15.41 16.94 -2.91
CA ASP A 64 14.96 16.89 -4.30
C ASP A 64 14.10 15.64 -4.57
N ALA A 65 14.52 14.47 -4.08
CA ALA A 65 13.71 13.26 -4.14
C ALA A 65 12.35 13.46 -3.46
N TRP A 66 12.32 14.10 -2.28
CA TRP A 66 11.05 14.34 -1.58
C TRP A 66 10.10 15.25 -2.34
N ARG A 67 10.60 16.29 -3.01
CA ARG A 67 9.78 17.19 -3.86
C ARG A 67 9.12 16.44 -5.02
N HIS A 68 9.84 15.50 -5.62
CA HIS A 68 9.31 14.71 -6.73
C HIS A 68 8.34 13.63 -6.24
N TYR A 69 8.64 12.90 -5.16
CA TYR A 69 7.80 11.78 -4.71
C TYR A 69 6.61 12.19 -3.85
N ALA A 70 6.68 13.31 -3.11
CA ALA A 70 5.60 13.79 -2.26
C ALA A 70 4.23 13.93 -2.99
N PRO A 71 4.13 14.56 -4.19
CA PRO A 71 2.85 14.65 -4.88
C PRO A 71 2.30 13.28 -5.31
N PHE A 72 3.16 12.32 -5.69
CA PHE A 72 2.71 10.98 -6.04
C PHE A 72 2.22 10.20 -4.81
N ILE A 73 2.91 10.33 -3.68
CA ILE A 73 2.48 9.74 -2.40
C ILE A 73 1.13 10.34 -1.97
N LEU A 74 0.98 11.67 -2.07
CA LEU A 74 -0.27 12.35 -1.76
C LEU A 74 -1.40 11.88 -2.69
N LEU A 75 -1.16 11.81 -3.99
CA LEU A 75 -2.14 11.34 -4.97
C LEU A 75 -2.56 9.89 -4.69
N ALA A 76 -1.60 9.01 -4.41
CA ALA A 76 -1.88 7.61 -4.06
C ALA A 76 -2.69 7.50 -2.76
N ALA A 77 -2.37 8.29 -1.74
CA ALA A 77 -3.11 8.33 -0.48
C ALA A 77 -4.55 8.84 -0.68
N LEU A 78 -4.74 9.91 -1.45
CA LEU A 78 -6.07 10.44 -1.79
C LEU A 78 -6.88 9.44 -2.60
N LEU A 79 -6.27 8.77 -3.58
CA LEU A 79 -6.93 7.74 -4.38
C LEU A 79 -7.36 6.55 -3.50
N ALA A 80 -6.49 6.06 -2.63
CA ALA A 80 -6.81 4.96 -1.71
C ALA A 80 -7.96 5.34 -0.77
N GLY A 81 -7.94 6.55 -0.20
CA GLY A 81 -9.01 7.08 0.64
C GLY A 81 -10.34 7.21 -0.13
N TYR A 82 -10.28 7.69 -1.38
CA TYR A 82 -11.45 7.81 -2.25
C TYR A 82 -12.06 6.43 -2.59
N LEU A 83 -11.23 5.44 -2.93
CA LEU A 83 -11.67 4.07 -3.21
C LEU A 83 -12.30 3.41 -1.98
N ALA A 84 -11.69 3.57 -0.79
CA ALA A 84 -12.23 3.08 0.46
C ALA A 84 -13.60 3.74 0.77
N HIS A 85 -13.71 5.05 0.60
CA HIS A 85 -14.95 5.78 0.77
C HIS A 85 -16.06 5.30 -0.18
N LEU A 86 -15.74 5.05 -1.46
CA LEU A 86 -16.69 4.48 -2.42
C LEU A 86 -17.15 3.07 -2.01
N PHE A 87 -16.23 2.23 -1.54
CA PHE A 87 -16.56 0.87 -1.10
C PHE A 87 -17.47 0.87 0.13
N CYS A 88 -17.13 1.63 1.16
CA CYS A 88 -17.93 1.75 2.37
C CYS A 88 -19.32 2.32 2.06
N ARG A 89 -19.42 3.40 1.25
CA ARG A 89 -20.71 3.99 0.88
C ARG A 89 -21.62 3.02 0.14
N ARG A 90 -21.08 2.20 -0.78
CA ARG A 90 -21.86 1.18 -1.50
C ARG A 90 -22.42 0.10 -0.57
N ARG A 91 -21.66 -0.32 0.45
CA ARG A 91 -22.13 -1.33 1.42
C ARG A 91 -23.17 -0.76 2.37
N LEU A 92 -22.92 0.41 2.96
CA LEU A 92 -23.89 1.08 3.85
C LEU A 92 -25.17 1.46 3.11
N SER A 93 -25.08 1.91 1.85
CA SER A 93 -26.28 2.19 1.06
C SER A 93 -27.10 0.93 0.81
N LEU A 94 -26.45 -0.21 0.56
CA LEU A 94 -27.17 -1.45 0.26
C LEU A 94 -27.91 -2.02 1.47
N VAL A 95 -27.32 -1.95 2.68
CA VAL A 95 -28.01 -2.35 3.92
C VAL A 95 -29.21 -1.44 4.20
N GLY A 96 -29.06 -0.13 4.04
CA GLY A 96 -30.18 0.81 4.15
C GLY A 96 -31.26 0.57 3.09
N ASP A 97 -30.84 0.25 1.86
CA ASP A 97 -31.74 -0.13 0.77
C ASP A 97 -32.49 -1.44 1.10
N MET A 98 -31.84 -2.43 1.73
CA MET A 98 -32.49 -3.67 2.17
C MET A 98 -33.60 -3.41 3.18
N TYR A 99 -33.33 -2.62 4.22
CA TYR A 99 -34.35 -2.24 5.22
C TYR A 99 -35.56 -1.56 4.56
N ARG A 100 -35.31 -0.67 3.60
CA ARG A 100 -36.37 0.00 2.84
C ARG A 100 -37.14 -1.00 1.96
N ALA A 101 -36.41 -1.87 1.26
CA ALA A 101 -36.95 -2.88 0.35
C ALA A 101 -37.85 -3.90 1.06
N MET A 102 -37.48 -4.33 2.27
CA MET A 102 -38.32 -5.20 3.11
C MET A 102 -39.65 -4.54 3.43
N ARG A 103 -39.63 -3.26 3.85
CA ARG A 103 -40.86 -2.49 4.10
C ARG A 103 -41.69 -2.24 2.83
N ALA A 104 -41.03 -2.14 1.68
CA ALA A 104 -41.65 -1.93 0.38
C ALA A 104 -42.10 -3.24 -0.32
N ARG A 105 -41.90 -4.41 0.30
CA ARG A 105 -42.20 -5.75 -0.27
C ARG A 105 -41.52 -5.99 -1.63
N GLU A 106 -40.26 -5.57 -1.74
CA GLU A 106 -39.43 -5.77 -2.94
C GLU A 106 -38.78 -7.17 -3.02
N PHE A 107 -38.90 -7.95 -1.94
CA PHE A 107 -38.46 -9.33 -1.88
C PHE A 107 -39.63 -10.27 -2.22
N HIS A 108 -39.36 -11.27 -3.05
CA HIS A 108 -40.31 -12.30 -3.43
C HIS A 108 -39.65 -13.67 -3.51
N MET A 109 -40.42 -14.73 -3.34
CA MET A 109 -39.96 -16.11 -3.50
C MET A 109 -40.21 -16.60 -4.92
N VAL A 110 -39.23 -17.31 -5.48
CA VAL A 110 -39.39 -18.14 -6.68
C VAL A 110 -39.13 -19.60 -6.31
N TYR A 111 -39.71 -20.52 -7.06
CA TYR A 111 -39.61 -21.95 -6.77
C TYR A 111 -38.90 -22.66 -7.91
N GLN A 112 -37.82 -23.37 -7.59
CA GLN A 112 -37.07 -24.18 -8.53
C GLN A 112 -37.39 -25.66 -8.32
N PRO A 113 -38.02 -26.36 -9.28
CA PRO A 113 -38.33 -27.79 -9.16
C PRO A 113 -37.07 -28.65 -9.09
N ILE A 114 -37.09 -29.64 -8.20
CA ILE A 114 -36.05 -30.67 -8.07
C ILE A 114 -36.59 -31.95 -8.71
N ILE A 115 -36.00 -32.33 -9.85
CA ILE A 115 -36.47 -33.44 -10.68
C ILE A 115 -35.60 -34.68 -10.45
N HIS A 116 -36.22 -35.83 -10.26
CA HIS A 116 -35.54 -37.12 -10.23
C HIS A 116 -35.09 -37.50 -11.65
N LEU A 117 -33.78 -37.61 -11.88
CA LEU A 117 -33.23 -37.74 -13.24
C LEU A 117 -33.67 -39.03 -13.95
N ASP A 118 -33.82 -40.13 -13.22
CA ASP A 118 -34.17 -41.43 -13.82
C ASP A 118 -35.67 -41.55 -14.15
N THR A 119 -36.54 -40.86 -13.40
CA THR A 119 -38.00 -41.01 -13.51
C THR A 119 -38.69 -39.78 -14.09
N GLY A 120 -38.02 -38.63 -14.12
CA GLY A 120 -38.60 -37.34 -14.53
C GLY A 120 -39.60 -36.75 -13.53
N GLU A 121 -39.80 -37.39 -12.38
CA GLU A 121 -40.77 -36.95 -11.38
C GLU A 121 -40.23 -35.79 -10.53
N CYS A 122 -41.11 -34.83 -10.23
CA CYS A 122 -40.79 -33.74 -9.30
C CYS A 122 -40.81 -34.27 -7.86
N ARG A 123 -39.66 -34.31 -7.19
CA ARG A 123 -39.55 -34.72 -5.79
C ARG A 123 -39.78 -33.59 -4.79
N GLY A 124 -39.69 -32.35 -5.25
CA GLY A 124 -39.85 -31.18 -4.39
C GLY A 124 -39.51 -29.89 -5.12
N VAL A 125 -39.55 -28.79 -4.38
CA VAL A 125 -39.22 -27.45 -4.87
C VAL A 125 -38.28 -26.76 -3.89
N GLU A 126 -37.26 -26.09 -4.42
CA GLU A 126 -36.41 -25.18 -3.66
C GLU A 126 -37.02 -23.78 -3.69
N ALA A 127 -37.30 -23.20 -2.51
CA ALA A 127 -37.76 -21.83 -2.39
C ALA A 127 -36.55 -20.89 -2.36
N LEU A 128 -36.49 -19.95 -3.31
CA LEU A 128 -35.38 -19.03 -3.49
C LEU A 128 -35.88 -17.59 -3.38
N VAL A 129 -35.31 -16.82 -2.47
CA VAL A 129 -35.59 -15.38 -2.35
C VAL A 129 -34.94 -14.61 -3.49
N ARG A 130 -35.68 -13.61 -3.99
CA ARG A 130 -35.28 -12.69 -5.06
C ARG A 130 -35.61 -11.27 -4.64
N TRP A 131 -34.68 -10.37 -4.86
CA TRP A 131 -34.89 -8.95 -4.63
C TRP A 131 -35.02 -8.23 -5.97
N GLN A 132 -36.20 -7.65 -6.20
CA GLN A 132 -36.47 -6.82 -7.36
C GLN A 132 -36.71 -5.37 -6.91
N ARG A 133 -35.83 -4.47 -7.34
CA ARG A 133 -35.94 -3.04 -7.03
C ARG A 133 -37.09 -2.40 -7.82
N PRO A 134 -37.55 -1.19 -7.44
CA PRO A 134 -38.66 -0.51 -8.12
C PRO A 134 -38.39 -0.18 -9.59
N ASP A 135 -37.11 -0.03 -9.96
CA ASP A 135 -36.66 0.16 -11.35
C ASP A 135 -36.61 -1.16 -12.16
N ARG A 136 -37.14 -2.25 -11.59
CA ARG A 136 -37.11 -3.63 -12.12
C ARG A 136 -35.73 -4.25 -12.22
N SER A 137 -34.69 -3.61 -11.69
CA SER A 137 -33.38 -4.25 -11.57
C SER A 137 -33.42 -5.37 -10.53
N GLN A 138 -32.76 -6.48 -10.82
CA GLN A 138 -32.67 -7.62 -9.90
C GLN A 138 -31.34 -7.55 -9.15
N VAL A 139 -31.40 -7.58 -7.82
CA VAL A 139 -30.19 -7.67 -6.99
C VAL A 139 -29.85 -9.15 -6.82
N ARG A 140 -28.58 -9.48 -7.06
CA ARG A 140 -28.13 -10.86 -7.00
C ARG A 140 -28.13 -11.39 -5.56
N PRO A 141 -28.55 -12.65 -5.32
CA PRO A 141 -28.54 -13.27 -3.99
C PRO A 141 -27.17 -13.29 -3.31
N ASP A 142 -26.09 -13.48 -4.07
CA ASP A 142 -24.71 -13.45 -3.56
C ASP A 142 -24.29 -12.09 -2.97
N ILE A 143 -25.05 -11.03 -3.27
CA ILE A 143 -24.77 -9.69 -2.74
C ILE A 143 -25.55 -9.44 -1.44
N PHE A 144 -26.86 -9.76 -1.40
CA PHE A 144 -27.71 -9.38 -0.27
C PHE A 144 -27.84 -10.47 0.81
N ILE A 145 -27.65 -11.75 0.49
CA ILE A 145 -27.72 -12.83 1.50
C ILE A 145 -26.63 -12.67 2.57
N PRO A 146 -25.34 -12.50 2.23
CA PRO A 146 -24.31 -12.28 3.24
C PRO A 146 -24.56 -11.01 4.07
N LEU A 147 -25.09 -9.95 3.44
CA LEU A 147 -25.46 -8.74 4.16
C LEU A 147 -26.63 -8.95 5.12
N ALA A 148 -27.61 -9.77 4.74
CA ALA A 148 -28.72 -10.14 5.61
C ALA A 148 -28.22 -10.95 6.82
N GLU A 149 -27.30 -11.89 6.59
CA GLU A 149 -26.68 -12.71 7.65
C GLU A 149 -25.84 -11.85 8.61
N ASP A 150 -24.92 -11.03 8.08
CA ASP A 150 -24.03 -10.16 8.86
C ASP A 150 -24.79 -9.15 9.73
N ASN A 151 -25.98 -8.73 9.31
CA ASN A 151 -26.81 -7.75 10.02
C ASN A 151 -28.02 -8.38 10.74
N GLY A 152 -28.13 -9.72 10.75
CA GLY A 152 -29.23 -10.42 11.42
C GLY A 152 -30.62 -10.24 10.78
N MET A 153 -30.69 -9.73 9.55
CA MET A 153 -31.95 -9.49 8.81
C MET A 153 -32.47 -10.75 8.09
N ILE A 154 -31.71 -11.85 8.09
CA ILE A 154 -32.07 -13.08 7.35
C ILE A 154 -33.44 -13.67 7.78
N GLY A 155 -33.83 -13.49 9.05
CA GLY A 155 -35.11 -13.99 9.55
C GLY A 155 -36.33 -13.12 9.20
N ASP A 156 -36.09 -11.88 8.76
CA ASP A 156 -37.15 -10.91 8.44
C ASP A 156 -37.46 -10.87 6.92
N LEU A 157 -36.74 -11.63 6.10
CA LEU A 157 -36.92 -11.75 4.65
C LEU A 157 -38.07 -12.69 4.29
#